data_AF-A0A7L4QPY7-F1
#
_entry.id   AF-A0A7L4QPY7-F1
#
_cell.length_a   1.000
_cell.length_b   1.000
_cell.length_c   1.000
_cell.angle_alpha   90.00
_cell.angle_beta   90.00
_cell.angle_gamma   90.00
#
_symmetry.space_group_name_H-M   'P 1'
#
loop_
_entity.id
_entity.type
_entity.pdbx_description
1 polymer ?
#
loop_
_entity_poly.entity_id
_entity_poly.type
_entity_poly.pdbx_seq_one_letter_code
_entity_poly.pdbx_strand_id
1 'polypeptide(L)'
;MPSLPIGNTLHVQNRLQWREWLMENHDKATEIWLILPKKSSGTQRIPYADTVEEALCFGWIDSTVKKLDEHHTFQRFIPRRKGSGYSQPNKERLRVMAQQGKIIKTVLKKVQTTLDEEYHYPSDIINALQQDPETWNNFNNFTEPYKRIRVAYVD
;
A
#
# COMPACT_ATOMS: atom_id res chain seq x y z
N MET A 1 -15.74 4.14 -27.53
CA MET A 1 -15.50 3.17 -26.43
C MET A 1 -16.44 3.53 -25.29
N PRO A 2 -17.28 2.62 -24.78
CA PRO A 2 -18.19 2.99 -23.70
C PRO A 2 -17.36 3.31 -22.46
N SER A 3 -17.41 4.57 -22.04
CA SER A 3 -16.84 5.03 -20.78
C SER A 3 -17.47 4.23 -19.66
N LEU A 4 -16.69 3.36 -19.00
CA LEU A 4 -17.06 2.92 -17.67
C LEU A 4 -17.36 4.19 -16.86
N PRO A 5 -18.53 4.33 -16.20
CA PRO A 5 -18.75 5.46 -15.31
C PRO A 5 -17.87 5.21 -14.09
N ILE A 6 -16.59 5.56 -14.25
CA ILE A 6 -15.62 5.63 -13.18
C ILE A 6 -15.98 6.89 -12.40
N GLY A 7 -15.91 6.82 -11.07
CA GLY A 7 -16.13 7.96 -10.21
C GLY A 7 -15.11 9.07 -10.45
N ASN A 8 -14.94 9.97 -9.49
CA ASN A 8 -13.96 11.05 -9.62
C ASN A 8 -12.56 10.48 -9.91
N THR A 9 -11.89 11.05 -10.89
CA THR A 9 -10.54 10.64 -11.31
C THR A 9 -9.53 11.73 -10.96
N LEU A 10 -8.30 11.33 -10.70
CA LEU A 10 -7.20 12.23 -10.39
C LEU A 10 -5.95 11.76 -11.13
N HIS A 11 -5.30 12.69 -11.82
CA HIS A 11 -3.99 12.46 -12.40
C HIS A 11 -2.92 13.11 -11.51
N VAL A 12 -1.97 12.30 -11.05
CA VAL A 12 -0.83 12.74 -10.23
C VAL A 12 0.46 12.21 -10.84
N GLN A 13 1.48 13.06 -10.90
CA GLN A 13 2.76 12.74 -11.53
C GLN A 13 3.80 12.23 -10.53
N ASN A 14 3.63 12.56 -9.25
CA ASN A 14 4.58 12.21 -8.20
C ASN A 14 3.90 12.00 -6.84
N ARG A 15 4.66 11.43 -5.90
CA ARG A 15 4.22 11.10 -4.54
C ARG A 15 3.71 12.33 -3.77
N LEU A 16 4.29 13.51 -3.99
CA LEU A 16 3.90 14.73 -3.30
C LEU A 16 2.50 15.19 -3.70
N GLN A 17 2.20 15.25 -5.00
CA GLN A 17 0.86 15.62 -5.50
C GLN A 17 -0.23 14.69 -4.98
N TRP A 18 0.08 13.39 -4.84
CA TRP A 18 -0.84 12.44 -4.24
C TRP A 18 -1.10 12.74 -2.76
N ARG A 19 -0.03 13.03 -2.00
CA ARG A 19 -0.13 13.40 -0.59
C ARG A 19 -0.91 14.71 -0.39
N GLU A 20 -0.68 15.72 -1.23
CA GLU A 20 -1.41 17.00 -1.17
C GLU A 20 -2.91 16.80 -1.36
N TRP A 21 -3.31 16.01 -2.36
CA TRP A 21 -4.72 15.69 -2.56
C TRP A 21 -5.32 14.98 -1.34
N LEU A 22 -4.61 14.01 -0.75
CA LEU A 22 -5.07 13.31 0.45
C LEU A 22 -5.19 14.26 1.65
N MET A 23 -4.22 15.17 1.85
CA MET A 23 -4.29 16.18 2.92
C MET A 23 -5.56 17.00 2.84
N GLU A 24 -5.96 17.40 1.63
CA GLU A 24 -7.13 18.25 1.42
C GLU A 24 -8.47 17.50 1.40
N ASN A 25 -8.47 16.21 1.03
CA ASN A 25 -9.69 15.50 0.66
C ASN A 25 -9.98 14.20 1.44
N HIS A 26 -9.04 13.69 2.26
CA HIS A 26 -9.18 12.38 2.91
C HIS A 26 -10.42 12.22 3.80
N ASP A 27 -10.97 13.32 4.32
CA ASP A 27 -12.15 13.38 5.17
C ASP A 27 -13.41 13.89 4.45
N LYS A 28 -13.28 14.32 3.19
CA LYS A 28 -14.37 14.87 2.36
C LYS A 28 -14.81 13.90 1.26
N ALA A 29 -13.86 13.19 0.67
CA ALA A 29 -14.10 12.27 -0.44
C ALA A 29 -14.42 10.86 0.06
N THR A 30 -15.28 10.16 -0.68
CA THR A 30 -15.66 8.76 -0.40
C THR A 30 -14.91 7.75 -1.26
N GLU A 31 -14.37 8.19 -2.40
CA GLU A 31 -13.46 7.44 -3.26
C GLU A 31 -12.70 8.38 -4.21
N ILE A 32 -11.62 7.87 -4.79
CA ILE A 32 -10.88 8.51 -5.89
C ILE A 32 -10.23 7.44 -6.77
N TRP A 33 -10.11 7.72 -8.06
CA TRP A 33 -9.41 6.85 -9.01
C TRP A 33 -8.16 7.54 -9.54
N LEU A 34 -6.98 7.02 -9.19
CA LEU A 34 -5.73 7.51 -9.75
C LEU A 34 -5.56 7.00 -11.18
N ILE A 35 -5.27 7.91 -12.11
CA ILE A 35 -4.81 7.58 -13.45
C ILE A 35 -3.29 7.39 -13.38
N LEU A 36 -2.83 6.16 -13.57
CA LEU A 36 -1.43 5.78 -13.46
C LEU A 36 -0.90 5.26 -14.80
N PRO A 37 0.25 5.77 -15.28
CA PRO A 37 0.93 5.19 -16.43
C PRO A 37 1.36 3.75 -16.16
N LYS A 38 1.16 2.89 -17.15
CA LYS A 38 1.67 1.52 -17.16
C LYS A 38 3.18 1.53 -17.31
N LYS A 39 3.83 0.49 -16.78
CA LYS A 39 5.28 0.31 -16.94
C LYS A 39 5.73 0.33 -18.41
N SER A 40 4.92 -0.21 -19.32
CA SER A 40 5.20 -0.27 -20.76
C SER A 40 5.11 1.08 -21.48
N SER A 41 4.57 2.12 -20.85
CA SER A 41 4.41 3.44 -21.49
C SER A 41 5.71 4.24 -21.60
N GLY A 42 6.73 3.89 -20.83
CA GLY A 42 7.97 4.68 -20.74
C GLY A 42 7.82 6.01 -19.99
N THR A 43 6.61 6.39 -19.60
CA THR A 43 6.32 7.62 -18.86
C THR A 43 6.68 7.48 -17.38
N GLN A 44 7.13 8.58 -16.77
CA GLN A 44 7.33 8.67 -15.33
C GLN A 44 6.05 8.26 -14.59
N ARG A 45 6.18 7.32 -13.66
CA ARG A 45 5.05 6.81 -12.85
C ARG A 45 5.37 6.86 -11.37
N ILE A 46 4.32 7.02 -10.57
CA ILE A 46 4.43 6.81 -9.13
C ILE A 46 4.55 5.29 -8.90
N PRO A 47 5.55 4.82 -8.11
CA PRO A 47 5.60 3.45 -7.65
C PRO A 47 4.32 3.05 -6.92
N TYR A 48 3.84 1.82 -7.12
CA TYR A 48 2.63 1.34 -6.45
C TYR A 48 2.77 1.44 -4.92
N ALA A 49 3.93 1.07 -4.36
CA ALA A 49 4.21 1.18 -2.94
C ALA A 49 3.99 2.60 -2.41
N ASP A 50 4.48 3.62 -3.12
CA ASP A 50 4.30 5.03 -2.74
C ASP A 50 2.82 5.43 -2.71
N THR A 51 2.03 5.00 -3.70
CA THR A 51 0.59 5.31 -3.73
C THR A 51 -0.16 4.71 -2.54
N VAL A 52 0.19 3.47 -2.14
CA VAL A 52 -0.44 2.77 -1.01
C VAL A 52 0.04 3.34 0.32
N GLU A 53 1.33 3.60 0.47
CA GLU A 53 1.90 4.19 1.69
C GLU A 53 1.29 5.55 2.02
N GLU A 54 1.19 6.45 1.03
CA GLU A 54 0.52 7.73 1.24
C GLU A 54 -0.96 7.54 1.56
N ALA A 55 -1.69 6.67 0.84
CA ALA A 55 -3.09 6.40 1.17
C ALA A 55 -3.27 5.94 2.64
N LEU A 56 -2.42 5.02 3.10
CA LEU A 56 -2.43 4.51 4.47
C LEU A 56 -2.18 5.62 5.51
N CYS A 57 -1.32 6.59 5.21
CA CYS A 57 -1.05 7.73 6.10
C CYS A 57 -2.31 8.55 6.43
N PHE A 58 -3.33 8.50 5.56
CA PHE A 58 -4.60 9.22 5.70
C PHE A 58 -5.78 8.27 5.98
N GLY A 59 -5.52 6.98 6.24
CA GLY A 59 -6.55 5.99 6.56
C GLY A 59 -7.33 5.49 5.34
N TRP A 60 -6.73 5.60 4.15
CA TRP A 60 -7.25 5.10 2.89
C TRP A 60 -6.53 3.80 2.49
N ILE A 61 -7.17 3.01 1.63
CA ILE A 61 -6.59 1.79 1.05
C ILE A 61 -6.82 1.74 -0.45
N ASP A 62 -5.96 1.02 -1.14
CA ASP A 62 -6.17 0.65 -2.53
C ASP A 62 -7.24 -0.45 -2.65
N SER A 63 -7.88 -0.47 -3.81
CA SER A 63 -8.94 -1.43 -4.15
C SER A 63 -8.72 -1.88 -5.60
N THR A 64 -9.76 -1.85 -6.42
CA THR A 64 -9.75 -2.38 -7.78
C THR A 64 -8.85 -1.59 -8.73
N VAL A 65 -8.13 -2.32 -9.60
CA VAL A 65 -7.42 -1.79 -10.76
C VAL A 65 -8.27 -2.02 -12.01
N LYS A 66 -8.37 -1.03 -12.90
CA LYS A 66 -9.03 -1.16 -14.21
C LYS A 66 -8.11 -0.65 -15.32
N LYS A 67 -8.22 -1.22 -16.52
CA LYS A 67 -7.56 -0.68 -17.71
C LYS A 67 -8.28 0.62 -18.14
N LEU A 68 -7.52 1.68 -18.39
CA LEU A 68 -8.04 2.89 -19.05
C LEU A 68 -7.83 2.76 -20.56
N ASP A 69 -6.57 2.67 -20.98
CA ASP A 69 -6.17 2.61 -22.39
C ASP A 69 -4.93 1.71 -22.57
N GLU A 70 -4.20 1.84 -23.68
CA GLU A 70 -2.96 1.10 -23.94
C GLU A 70 -1.84 1.43 -22.93
N HIS A 71 -1.76 2.68 -22.49
CA HIS A 71 -0.68 3.25 -21.71
C HIS A 71 -1.03 3.52 -20.24
N HIS A 72 -2.30 3.46 -19.85
CA HIS A 72 -2.77 3.84 -18.52
C HIS A 72 -3.69 2.81 -17.86
N THR A 73 -3.70 2.86 -16.53
CA THR A 73 -4.63 2.13 -15.66
C THR A 73 -5.28 3.10 -14.67
N PHE A 74 -6.47 2.75 -14.23
CA PHE A 74 -7.11 3.33 -13.07
C PHE A 74 -6.83 2.48 -11.83
N GLN A 75 -6.40 3.10 -10.74
CA GLN A 75 -6.30 2.48 -9.42
C GLN A 75 -7.28 3.16 -8.47
N ARG A 76 -8.25 2.41 -7.94
CA ARG A 76 -9.19 2.95 -6.95
C ARG A 76 -8.56 3.02 -5.57
N PHE A 77 -8.84 4.12 -4.88
CA PHE A 77 -8.59 4.29 -3.45
C PHE A 77 -9.87 4.71 -2.74
N ILE A 78 -10.07 4.19 -1.53
CA ILE A 78 -11.23 4.47 -0.69
C ILE A 78 -10.82 4.64 0.78
N PRO A 79 -11.56 5.42 1.59
CA PRO A 79 -11.40 5.42 3.04
C PRO A 79 -11.60 4.01 3.60
N ARG A 80 -10.75 3.62 4.56
CA ARG A 80 -10.88 2.31 5.18
C ARG A 80 -12.15 2.23 6.03
N ARG A 81 -12.94 1.17 5.82
CA ARG A 81 -14.13 0.89 6.63
C ARG A 81 -13.75 0.70 8.11
N LYS A 82 -14.54 1.31 9.00
CA LYS A 82 -14.40 1.14 10.45
C LYS A 82 -14.57 -0.34 10.82
N GLY A 83 -13.71 -0.86 11.71
CA GLY A 83 -13.78 -2.23 12.23
C GLY A 83 -13.13 -3.30 11.35
N SER A 84 -12.65 -2.98 10.14
CA SER A 84 -11.92 -3.96 9.31
C SER A 84 -10.40 -3.87 9.55
N GLY A 85 -9.77 -4.99 9.90
CA GLY A 85 -8.31 -5.06 10.13
C GLY A 85 -7.46 -4.90 8.86
N TYR A 86 -6.20 -4.49 8.97
CA TYR A 86 -5.29 -4.42 7.81
C TYR A 86 -4.72 -5.78 7.43
N SER A 87 -4.48 -6.00 6.13
CA SER A 87 -3.67 -7.13 5.66
C SER A 87 -2.23 -6.97 6.17
N GLN A 88 -1.50 -8.07 6.32
CA GLN A 88 -0.14 -8.02 6.85
C GLN A 88 0.78 -7.05 6.09
N PRO A 89 0.78 -7.00 4.73
CA PRO A 89 1.60 -6.03 4.02
C PRO A 89 1.26 -4.57 4.36
N ASN A 90 -0.02 -4.26 4.60
CA ASN A 90 -0.43 -2.91 4.99
C ASN A 90 -0.11 -2.59 6.45
N LYS A 91 -0.10 -3.60 7.35
CA LYS A 91 0.41 -3.41 8.72
C LYS A 91 1.88 -3.01 8.70
N GLU A 92 2.71 -3.68 7.90
CA GLU A 92 4.13 -3.33 7.81
C GLU A 92 4.36 -1.93 7.19
N ARG A 93 3.62 -1.58 6.13
CA ARG A 93 3.67 -0.22 5.57
C ARG A 93 3.26 0.84 6.59
N LEU A 94 2.22 0.58 7.38
CA LEU A 94 1.81 1.47 8.48
C LEU A 94 2.93 1.62 9.52
N ARG A 95 3.63 0.54 9.89
CA ARG A 95 4.78 0.63 10.82
C ARG A 95 5.90 1.49 10.27
N VAL A 96 6.29 1.29 9.01
CA VAL A 96 7.32 2.12 8.36
C VAL A 96 6.89 3.59 8.29
N MET A 97 5.64 3.86 7.94
CA MET A 97 5.10 5.23 7.87
C MET A 97 4.96 5.91 9.24
N ALA A 98 4.63 5.15 10.28
CA ALA A 98 4.59 5.64 11.65
C ALA A 98 5.99 6.03 12.14
N GLN A 99 7.00 5.18 11.89
CA GLN A 99 8.40 5.46 12.24
C GLN A 99 8.94 6.73 11.55
N GLN A 100 8.48 7.00 10.33
CA GLN A 100 8.83 8.22 9.58
C GLN A 100 8.00 9.45 9.99
N GLY A 101 7.05 9.33 10.92
CA GLY A 101 6.18 10.43 11.34
C GLY A 101 5.20 10.92 10.26
N LYS A 102 4.91 10.11 9.24
CA LYS A 102 4.11 10.53 8.07
C LYS A 102 2.60 10.36 8.25
N ILE A 103 2.17 9.51 9.18
CA ILE A 103 0.76 9.23 9.45
C ILE A 103 0.13 10.39 10.20
N ILE A 104 -1.04 10.85 9.75
CA ILE A 104 -1.76 11.93 10.44
C ILE A 104 -2.25 11.46 11.83
N LYS A 105 -2.32 12.40 12.78
CA LYS A 105 -2.67 12.10 14.19
C LYS A 105 -3.96 11.28 14.35
N THR A 106 -4.98 11.59 13.56
CA THR A 106 -6.29 10.90 13.63
C THR A 106 -6.23 9.45 13.17
N VAL A 107 -5.34 9.13 12.23
CA VAL A 107 -5.10 7.77 11.75
C VAL A 107 -4.17 7.03 12.70
N LEU A 108 -3.10 7.67 13.16
CA LEU A 108 -2.14 7.09 14.10
C LEU A 108 -2.85 6.54 15.35
N LYS A 109 -3.76 7.32 15.94
CA LYS A 109 -4.58 6.90 17.09
C LYS A 109 -5.43 5.65 16.80
N LYS A 110 -5.93 5.49 15.57
CA LYS A 110 -6.78 4.35 15.17
C LYS A 110 -5.98 3.09 14.90
N VAL A 111 -4.73 3.24 14.41
CA VAL A 111 -3.89 2.10 14.02
C VAL A 111 -2.92 1.68 15.12
N GLN A 112 -2.89 2.36 16.28
CA GLN A 112 -1.94 2.08 17.36
C GLN A 112 -1.88 0.59 17.73
N THR A 113 -3.04 -0.04 17.96
CA THR A 113 -3.09 -1.49 18.23
C THR A 113 -2.45 -2.32 17.13
N THR A 114 -2.69 -1.98 15.85
CA THR A 114 -2.05 -2.66 14.71
C THR A 114 -0.54 -2.46 14.65
N LEU A 115 -0.05 -1.29 15.09
CA LEU A 115 1.39 -1.01 15.15
C LEU A 115 2.05 -1.84 16.24
N ASP A 116 1.37 -2.03 17.37
CA ASP A 116 1.85 -2.76 18.55
C ASP A 116 1.74 -4.29 18.42
N GLU A 117 0.99 -4.78 17.43
CA GLU A 117 0.88 -6.22 17.15
C GLU A 117 2.25 -6.84 16.81
N GLU A 118 2.63 -7.88 17.55
CA GLU A 118 3.82 -8.66 17.24
C GLU A 118 3.60 -9.57 16.02
N TYR A 119 4.60 -9.67 15.15
CA TYR A 119 4.55 -10.53 13.98
C TYR A 119 5.29 -11.84 14.25
N HIS A 120 4.59 -12.95 14.08
CA HIS A 120 5.12 -14.29 14.19
C HIS A 120 5.22 -14.90 12.80
N TYR A 121 6.42 -15.31 12.40
CA TYR A 121 6.63 -16.00 11.14
C TYR A 121 5.98 -17.41 11.20
N PRO A 122 5.28 -17.85 10.14
CA PRO A 122 4.78 -19.23 10.06
C PRO A 122 5.95 -20.22 10.11
N SER A 123 5.85 -21.22 11.00
CA SER A 123 6.95 -22.13 11.29
C SER A 123 7.30 -23.03 10.12
N ASP A 124 6.32 -23.44 9.33
CA ASP A 124 6.48 -24.19 8.09
C ASP A 124 7.33 -23.43 7.06
N ILE A 125 7.08 -22.13 6.86
CA ILE A 125 7.86 -21.28 5.95
C ILE A 125 9.30 -21.15 6.45
N ILE A 126 9.49 -20.88 7.74
CA ILE A 126 10.84 -20.77 8.32
C ILE A 126 11.60 -22.09 8.21
N ASN A 127 10.94 -23.21 8.50
CA ASN A 127 11.55 -24.54 8.39
C ASN A 127 11.96 -24.86 6.95
N ALA A 128 11.15 -24.45 5.96
CA ALA A 128 11.46 -24.63 4.55
C ALA A 128 12.67 -23.78 4.11
N LEU A 129 12.72 -22.51 4.52
CA LEU A 129 13.85 -21.61 4.22
C LEU A 129 15.16 -22.11 4.83
N GLN A 130 15.10 -22.75 6.01
CA GLN A 130 16.26 -23.28 6.72
C GLN A 130 16.81 -24.58 6.11
N GLN A 131 16.10 -25.24 5.19
CA GLN A 131 16.62 -26.44 4.52
C GLN A 131 17.81 -26.15 3.60
N ASP A 132 17.93 -24.91 3.12
CA ASP A 132 19.06 -24.47 2.31
C ASP A 132 19.82 -23.31 3.00
N PRO A 133 21.08 -23.51 3.42
CA PRO A 133 21.86 -22.49 4.12
C PRO A 133 22.02 -21.18 3.33
N GLU A 134 22.13 -21.24 1.99
CA GLU A 134 22.26 -20.05 1.16
C GLU A 134 20.96 -19.24 1.15
N THR A 135 19.82 -19.91 0.96
CA THR A 135 18.49 -19.31 1.08
C THR A 135 18.25 -18.68 2.45
N TRP A 136 18.61 -19.38 3.55
CA TRP A 136 18.46 -18.85 4.91
C TRP A 136 19.32 -17.59 5.13
N ASN A 137 20.57 -17.61 4.67
CA ASN A 137 21.45 -16.44 4.75
C ASN A 137 20.90 -15.25 3.96
N ASN A 138 20.45 -15.48 2.72
CA ASN A 138 19.84 -14.45 1.88
C ASN A 138 18.58 -13.88 2.53
N PHE A 139 17.72 -14.73 3.08
CA PHE A 139 16.53 -14.31 3.80
C PHE A 139 16.88 -13.38 4.95
N ASN A 140 17.84 -13.76 5.80
CA ASN A 140 18.25 -12.99 6.97
C ASN A 140 18.81 -11.61 6.65
N ASN A 141 19.43 -11.44 5.49
CA ASN A 141 20.00 -10.17 5.03
C ASN A 141 18.94 -9.14 4.58
N PHE A 142 17.67 -9.54 4.39
CA PHE A 142 16.60 -8.60 4.12
C PHE A 142 16.16 -7.83 5.37
N THR A 143 15.60 -6.64 5.18
CA THR A 143 14.99 -5.88 6.28
C THR A 143 13.74 -6.59 6.80
N GLU A 144 13.44 -6.43 8.09
CA GLU A 144 12.25 -7.03 8.70
C GLU A 144 10.94 -6.67 7.97
N PRO A 145 10.66 -5.40 7.62
CA PRO A 145 9.46 -5.08 6.84
C PRO A 145 9.40 -5.83 5.51
N TYR A 146 10.53 -5.98 4.82
CA TYR A 146 10.58 -6.70 3.54
C TYR A 146 10.27 -8.19 3.73
N LYS A 147 10.91 -8.85 4.70
CA LYS A 147 10.65 -10.26 5.03
C LYS A 147 9.17 -10.49 5.32
N ARG A 148 8.59 -9.71 6.24
CA ARG A 148 7.19 -9.87 6.68
C ARG A 148 6.18 -9.61 5.57
N ILE A 149 6.46 -8.63 4.69
CA ILE A 149 5.63 -8.39 3.49
C ILE A 149 5.69 -9.60 2.56
N ARG A 150 6.87 -10.17 2.30
CA ARG A 150 7.02 -11.28 1.34
C ARG A 150 6.46 -12.59 1.87
N VAL A 151 6.70 -12.91 3.14
CA VAL A 151 6.14 -14.10 3.79
C VAL A 151 4.61 -14.06 3.78
N ALA A 152 3.99 -12.89 3.92
CA ALA A 152 2.53 -12.74 3.86
C ALA A 152 1.89 -13.04 2.49
N TYR A 153 2.68 -13.30 1.44
CA TYR A 153 2.20 -13.71 0.12
C TYR A 153 2.48 -15.18 -0.21
N VAL A 154 3.03 -15.94 0.75
CA VAL A 154 3.27 -17.37 0.62
C VAL A 154 2.10 -18.09 1.31
N ASP A 155 1.40 -18.93 0.55
CA ASP A 155 0.30 -19.79 1.02
C ASP A 155 0.82 -21.18 1.38
#